data_AF-A0A7Y5V3P0-F1
#
_entry.id   AF-A0A7Y5V3P0-F1
#
_cell.length_a   1.000
_cell.length_b   1.000
_cell.length_c   1.000
_cell.angle_alpha   90.00
_cell.angle_beta   90.00
_cell.angle_gamma   90.00
#
_symmetry.space_group_name_H-M   'P 1'
#
loop_
_entity.id
_entity.type
_entity.pdbx_description
1 polymer ?
#
loop_
_entity_poly.entity_id
_entity_poly.type
_entity_poly.pdbx_seq_one_letter_code
_entity_poly.pdbx_strand_id
1 'polypeptide(L)'
;PGVAGGGPERSRWHLAAVAHDLTAVTDRTPPDTALVRRIASQAAVTRRPRGELMFPAFVDLADRHPALRTYDAVTAQGRVSKGMWEDFMARLLRVRGRAEVAVIRRLDQFPPLIGKLHENEIGAWLWTEDRVVLVDMLGGDLRALLRADTRGELATSGIAMARGSILGHRIDDQTYYRVATSDVLFDGARSNFFARGRRVRRLFTTGPDGGLMPAPDGRPVALKNFVFDELRRVRASARGDEHIDRIAALIAPDPAYVNLFSFTFERPTLWVSLSQAYANDGYGSVPESRVLAKDTWVAGLSGRFVLSHERRSSATDLGLGFAYARQGVDGAAVTESADDLKADLTLRPSMLAETGSRWRPFIRGLLDSEFTPTEAIDGTTNPRQVAARAIAGYLALPGPTWRRLEIGLAAENDFGRPNLQFGFQARADLEKRLGAGARFGSGGGQVTYRMRNDLTYFLPSGRDTEANLALRYNLIHELLIPLVDELSLSVVGDFFVYQGKVAATRSPGMNVQLRVGLTYDRLWKPRYQPFF
;
A
#
# COMPACT_ATOMS: atom_id res chain seq x y z
N PRO A 1 20.02 67.94 -81.24
CA PRO A 1 20.05 67.84 -79.76
C PRO A 1 20.12 66.37 -79.29
N GLY A 2 21.17 65.98 -78.57
CA GLY A 2 21.24 64.76 -77.73
C GLY A 2 21.39 63.44 -78.48
N VAL A 3 22.60 62.96 -78.78
CA VAL A 3 23.44 62.08 -77.94
C VAL A 3 23.04 60.60 -77.98
N ALA A 4 24.07 59.80 -78.27
CA ALA A 4 24.14 58.36 -78.38
C ALA A 4 23.65 57.59 -77.13
N GLY A 5 23.16 56.37 -77.37
CA GLY A 5 22.93 55.36 -76.35
C GLY A 5 23.34 53.99 -76.88
N GLY A 6 24.65 53.76 -76.98
CA GLY A 6 25.21 52.43 -77.17
C GLY A 6 24.89 51.57 -75.96
N GLY A 7 24.10 50.53 -76.16
CA GLY A 7 23.84 49.51 -75.14
C GLY A 7 25.13 48.72 -74.89
N PRO A 8 25.65 48.67 -73.65
CA PRO A 8 26.83 47.88 -73.38
C PRO A 8 26.48 46.40 -73.37
N GLU A 9 27.34 45.65 -74.07
CA GLU A 9 27.42 44.20 -74.11
C GLU A 9 27.34 43.59 -72.71
N ARG A 10 26.62 42.47 -72.64
CA ARG A 10 26.62 41.56 -71.48
C ARG A 10 28.05 41.07 -71.24
N SER A 11 28.74 41.67 -70.27
CA SER A 11 29.98 41.13 -69.73
C SER A 11 29.70 39.77 -69.09
N ARG A 12 30.07 38.71 -69.81
CA ARG A 12 30.19 37.36 -69.25
C ARG A 12 31.39 37.36 -68.31
N TRP A 13 31.15 37.49 -67.02
CA TRP A 13 32.14 37.21 -66.00
C TRP A 13 32.35 35.70 -65.95
N HIS A 14 33.43 35.22 -66.54
CA HIS A 14 33.93 33.87 -66.29
C HIS A 14 34.81 33.91 -65.06
N LEU A 15 34.41 33.19 -64.01
CA LEU A 15 35.20 32.95 -62.81
C LEU A 15 36.40 32.05 -63.22
N ALA A 16 37.53 32.64 -63.58
CA ALA A 16 38.65 31.91 -64.18
C ALA A 16 39.45 31.05 -63.18
N ALA A 17 39.38 31.35 -61.87
CA ALA A 17 39.92 30.51 -60.80
C ALA A 17 39.45 31.01 -59.43
N VAL A 18 39.11 30.08 -58.53
CA VAL A 18 39.07 30.35 -57.08
C VAL A 18 40.43 29.95 -56.54
N ALA A 19 41.25 30.93 -56.15
CA ALA A 19 42.43 30.66 -55.37
C ALA A 19 41.98 30.34 -53.93
N HIS A 20 41.97 29.06 -53.58
CA HIS A 20 41.87 28.62 -52.19
C HIS A 20 43.26 28.69 -51.56
N ASP A 21 43.52 29.79 -50.86
CA ASP A 21 44.64 29.84 -49.94
C ASP A 21 44.23 29.09 -48.67
N LEU A 22 44.43 27.77 -48.67
CA LEU A 22 44.28 26.95 -47.48
C LEU A 22 45.49 27.20 -46.59
N THR A 23 45.43 28.24 -45.76
CA THR A 23 46.28 28.28 -44.56
C THR A 23 45.92 27.09 -43.70
N ALA A 24 46.83 26.12 -43.60
CA ALA A 24 46.73 25.06 -42.61
C ALA A 24 46.64 25.73 -41.24
N VAL A 25 45.44 25.71 -40.63
CA VAL A 25 45.27 26.03 -39.23
C VAL A 25 45.94 24.90 -38.46
N THR A 26 47.26 24.99 -38.30
CA THR A 26 47.94 24.19 -37.29
C THR A 26 47.48 24.75 -35.96
N ASP A 27 46.55 24.04 -35.34
CA ASP A 27 46.04 24.34 -34.01
C ASP A 27 47.22 24.20 -33.03
N ARG A 28 47.99 25.28 -32.88
CA ARG A 28 49.07 25.42 -31.89
C ARG A 28 48.50 25.85 -30.54
N THR A 29 47.19 25.71 -30.33
CA THR A 29 46.60 25.85 -29.00
C THR A 29 47.19 24.73 -28.13
N PRO A 30 47.81 25.05 -26.98
CA PRO A 30 48.24 24.03 -26.04
C PRO A 30 47.07 23.08 -25.81
N PRO A 31 47.25 21.75 -25.95
CA PRO A 31 46.15 20.81 -25.80
C PRO A 31 45.44 21.11 -24.51
N ASP A 32 44.13 21.39 -24.59
CA ASP A 32 43.30 21.57 -23.41
C ASP A 32 43.52 20.35 -22.53
N THR A 33 44.22 20.57 -21.43
CA THR A 33 44.74 19.49 -20.59
C THR A 33 43.58 18.75 -19.94
N ALA A 34 42.42 19.39 -19.79
CA ALA A 34 41.18 18.75 -19.34
C ALA A 34 40.60 17.87 -20.46
N LEU A 35 40.57 18.34 -21.70
CA LEU A 35 40.13 17.55 -22.85
C LEU A 35 41.04 16.35 -23.11
N VAL A 36 42.37 16.53 -23.09
CA VAL A 36 43.33 15.44 -23.26
C VAL A 36 43.27 14.44 -22.11
N ARG A 37 43.10 14.89 -20.85
CA ARG A 37 42.86 13.97 -19.73
C ARG A 37 41.54 13.21 -19.90
N ARG A 38 40.48 13.86 -20.38
CA ARG A 38 39.19 13.22 -20.63
C ARG A 38 39.30 12.19 -21.76
N ILE A 39 39.95 12.54 -22.87
CA ILE A 39 40.22 11.63 -24.00
C ILE A 39 41.11 10.48 -23.54
N ALA A 40 42.17 10.73 -22.77
CA ALA A 40 43.04 9.68 -22.24
C ALA A 40 42.31 8.76 -21.26
N SER A 41 41.42 9.31 -20.41
CA SER A 41 40.57 8.51 -19.51
C SER A 41 39.57 7.64 -20.31
N GLN A 42 38.98 8.17 -21.38
CA GLN A 42 38.09 7.43 -22.28
C GLN A 42 38.85 6.37 -23.11
N ALA A 43 40.07 6.68 -23.56
CA ALA A 43 40.94 5.76 -24.29
C ALA A 43 41.52 4.65 -23.39
N ALA A 44 41.73 4.92 -22.11
CA ALA A 44 42.10 3.90 -21.13
C ALA A 44 40.94 2.94 -20.83
N VAL A 45 39.69 3.42 -20.92
CA VAL A 45 38.49 2.58 -20.75
C VAL A 45 38.33 1.61 -21.94
N THR A 46 38.63 2.02 -23.18
CA THR A 46 38.54 1.13 -24.36
C THR A 46 39.61 0.04 -24.42
N ARG A 47 40.73 0.18 -23.68
CA ARG A 47 41.80 -0.84 -23.61
C ARG A 47 41.57 -1.90 -22.53
N ARG A 48 40.59 -1.74 -21.64
CA ARG A 48 40.28 -2.75 -20.62
C ARG A 48 39.52 -3.92 -21.24
N PRO A 49 39.78 -5.18 -20.82
CA PRO A 49 38.95 -6.31 -21.25
C PRO A 49 37.50 -6.00 -20.89
N ARG A 50 36.59 -6.01 -21.87
CA ARG A 50 35.21 -5.51 -21.71
C ARG A 50 34.41 -6.22 -20.61
N GLY A 51 34.84 -7.41 -20.23
CA GLY A 51 34.18 -8.28 -19.26
C GLY A 51 33.15 -9.20 -19.91
N GLU A 52 32.37 -9.88 -19.09
CA GLU A 52 31.33 -10.80 -19.57
C GLU A 52 30.24 -10.06 -20.34
N LEU A 53 29.64 -10.73 -21.33
CA LEU A 53 28.43 -10.24 -22.00
C LEU A 53 27.24 -10.35 -21.05
N MET A 54 26.71 -9.21 -20.61
CA MET A 54 25.64 -9.15 -19.61
C MET A 54 24.28 -8.84 -20.22
N PHE A 55 24.25 -8.09 -21.33
CA PHE A 55 23.01 -7.63 -21.95
C PHE A 55 23.09 -7.84 -23.47
N PRO A 56 22.09 -8.48 -24.11
CA PRO A 56 22.07 -8.71 -25.55
C PRO A 56 21.98 -7.38 -26.32
N ALA A 57 22.25 -7.40 -27.63
CA ALA A 57 22.05 -6.17 -28.41
C ALA A 57 20.56 -5.80 -28.39
N PHE A 58 20.27 -4.50 -28.26
CA PHE A 58 18.89 -4.06 -28.21
C PHE A 58 18.13 -4.37 -29.51
N VAL A 59 18.79 -4.39 -30.65
CA VAL A 59 18.18 -4.83 -31.93
C VAL A 59 17.66 -6.27 -31.82
N ASP A 60 18.45 -7.19 -31.26
CA ASP A 60 18.03 -8.58 -31.04
C ASP A 60 16.81 -8.66 -30.09
N LEU A 61 16.81 -7.86 -29.02
CA LEU A 61 15.67 -7.73 -28.11
C LEU A 61 14.43 -7.21 -28.82
N ALA A 62 14.58 -6.17 -29.63
CA ALA A 62 13.51 -5.48 -30.33
C ALA A 62 12.93 -6.28 -31.49
N ASP A 63 13.74 -7.12 -32.16
CA ASP A 63 13.27 -8.01 -33.21
C ASP A 63 12.39 -9.12 -32.65
N ARG A 64 12.76 -9.64 -31.47
CA ARG A 64 12.00 -10.69 -30.78
C ARG A 64 10.82 -10.15 -29.97
N HIS A 65 10.95 -8.93 -29.43
CA HIS A 65 9.93 -8.22 -28.66
C HIS A 65 9.67 -6.82 -29.25
N PRO A 66 8.93 -6.72 -30.37
CA PRO A 66 8.73 -5.46 -31.11
C PRO A 66 8.14 -4.31 -30.30
N ALA A 67 7.36 -4.62 -29.25
CA ALA A 67 6.81 -3.63 -28.33
C ALA A 67 7.89 -2.81 -27.59
N LEU A 68 9.13 -3.31 -27.49
CA LEU A 68 10.23 -2.55 -26.89
C LEU A 68 10.66 -1.35 -27.76
N ARG A 69 10.41 -1.37 -29.08
CA ARG A 69 10.72 -0.26 -29.98
C ARG A 69 9.86 0.98 -29.72
N THR A 70 8.70 0.81 -29.09
CA THR A 70 7.77 1.91 -28.81
C THR A 70 7.99 2.57 -27.46
N TYR A 71 9.09 2.23 -26.76
CA TYR A 71 9.35 2.76 -25.43
C TYR A 71 9.68 4.27 -25.47
N ASP A 72 10.63 4.69 -26.29
CA ASP A 72 10.98 6.10 -26.55
C ASP A 72 11.72 6.29 -27.88
N ALA A 73 12.07 7.53 -28.22
CA ALA A 73 12.76 7.84 -29.47
C ALA A 73 14.18 7.24 -29.57
N VAL A 74 14.85 7.00 -28.45
CA VAL A 74 16.23 6.44 -28.43
C VAL A 74 16.19 4.93 -28.65
N THR A 75 15.24 4.25 -28.03
CA THR A 75 14.97 2.81 -28.22
C THR A 75 14.46 2.50 -29.61
N ALA A 76 13.67 3.39 -30.21
CA ALA A 76 13.29 3.28 -31.62
C ALA A 76 14.50 3.26 -32.58
N GLN A 77 15.64 3.82 -32.19
CA GLN A 77 16.90 3.79 -32.96
C GLN A 77 17.77 2.54 -32.69
N GLY A 78 17.25 1.55 -31.97
CA GLY A 78 17.99 0.32 -31.69
C GLY A 78 18.96 0.42 -30.50
N ARG A 79 18.75 1.37 -29.57
CA ARG A 79 19.65 1.66 -28.44
C ARG A 79 18.94 1.47 -27.10
N VAL A 80 19.67 1.05 -26.06
CA VAL A 80 19.13 1.14 -24.69
C VAL A 80 19.09 2.61 -24.29
N SER A 81 17.92 3.11 -23.91
CA SER A 81 17.76 4.47 -23.41
C SER A 81 17.98 4.56 -21.91
N LYS A 82 18.25 5.78 -21.44
CA LYS A 82 18.37 6.08 -20.01
C LYS A 82 17.09 5.71 -19.24
N GLY A 83 15.93 6.12 -19.75
CA GLY A 83 14.64 5.84 -19.10
C GLY A 83 14.37 4.34 -19.00
N MET A 84 14.61 3.60 -20.08
CA MET A 84 14.45 2.14 -20.08
C MET A 84 15.35 1.47 -19.04
N TRP A 85 16.59 1.91 -18.93
CA TRP A 85 17.54 1.37 -17.97
C TRP A 85 17.14 1.69 -16.52
N GLU A 86 16.70 2.92 -16.26
CA GLU A 86 16.21 3.35 -14.95
C GLU A 86 14.95 2.58 -14.52
N ASP A 87 14.00 2.38 -15.44
CA ASP A 87 12.81 1.57 -15.20
C ASP A 87 13.16 0.09 -14.97
N PHE A 88 14.13 -0.44 -15.73
CA PHE A 88 14.65 -1.79 -15.53
C PHE A 88 15.24 -1.95 -14.12
N MET A 89 16.09 -1.02 -13.66
CA MET A 89 16.66 -1.07 -12.31
C MET A 89 15.57 -0.98 -11.22
N ALA A 90 14.64 -0.04 -11.35
CA ALA A 90 13.54 0.10 -10.41
C ALA A 90 12.67 -1.16 -10.38
N ARG A 91 12.35 -1.73 -11.54
CA ARG A 91 11.56 -2.97 -11.62
C ARG A 91 12.30 -4.16 -11.04
N LEU A 92 13.58 -4.33 -11.37
CA LEU A 92 14.40 -5.39 -10.83
C LEU A 92 14.40 -5.32 -9.29
N LEU A 93 14.64 -4.13 -8.75
CA LEU A 93 14.61 -3.88 -7.32
C LEU A 93 13.24 -4.17 -6.70
N ARG A 94 12.14 -3.80 -7.36
CA ARG A 94 10.78 -4.11 -6.91
C ARG A 94 10.52 -5.61 -6.87
N VAL A 95 10.82 -6.32 -7.96
CA VAL A 95 10.51 -7.74 -8.14
C VAL A 95 11.34 -8.59 -7.20
N ARG A 96 12.67 -8.43 -7.23
CA ARG A 96 13.59 -9.23 -6.40
C ARG A 96 13.63 -8.74 -4.96
N GLY A 97 13.39 -7.46 -4.69
CA GLY A 97 13.15 -6.94 -3.34
C GLY A 97 11.78 -7.31 -2.75
N ARG A 98 10.93 -8.04 -3.49
CA ARG A 98 9.57 -8.42 -3.09
C ARG A 98 8.78 -7.22 -2.55
N ALA A 99 8.87 -6.10 -3.25
CA ALA A 99 8.22 -4.86 -2.90
C ALA A 99 7.00 -4.58 -3.80
N GLU A 100 6.06 -3.81 -3.28
CA GLU A 100 4.92 -3.31 -4.06
C GLU A 100 5.35 -2.22 -5.02
N VAL A 101 6.33 -1.44 -4.58
CA VAL A 101 6.85 -0.25 -5.26
C VAL A 101 8.36 -0.24 -5.16
N ALA A 102 9.02 0.26 -6.20
CA ALA A 102 10.39 0.74 -6.07
C ALA A 102 10.47 2.22 -6.41
N VAL A 103 11.28 2.96 -5.67
CA VAL A 103 11.62 4.36 -5.92
C VAL A 103 13.12 4.49 -5.77
N ILE A 104 13.82 4.80 -6.86
CA ILE A 104 15.25 5.08 -6.85
C ILE A 104 15.50 6.44 -7.47
N ARG A 105 16.67 7.03 -7.23
CA ARG A 105 17.08 8.23 -7.95
C ARG A 105 17.41 7.87 -9.39
N ARG A 106 17.20 8.82 -10.30
CA ARG A 106 17.68 8.72 -11.68
C ARG A 106 19.20 8.81 -11.72
N LEU A 107 19.78 8.25 -12.78
CA LEU A 107 21.21 8.32 -13.03
C LEU A 107 21.58 9.71 -13.51
N ASP A 108 22.67 10.28 -13.03
CA ASP A 108 23.11 11.60 -13.49
C ASP A 108 23.64 11.53 -14.93
N GLN A 109 24.29 10.43 -15.29
CA GLN A 109 24.92 10.21 -16.60
C GLN A 109 24.56 8.83 -17.15
N PHE A 110 24.18 8.79 -18.43
CA PHE A 110 23.90 7.55 -19.17
C PHE A 110 24.24 7.74 -20.66
N PRO A 111 25.44 7.36 -21.10
CA PRO A 111 25.77 7.38 -22.53
C PRO A 111 25.04 6.23 -23.24
N PRO A 112 24.12 6.51 -24.19
CA PRO A 112 23.42 5.44 -24.91
C PRO A 112 24.41 4.66 -25.78
N LEU A 113 24.42 3.34 -25.64
CA LEU A 113 25.28 2.45 -26.42
C LEU A 113 24.46 1.63 -27.42
N ILE A 114 25.08 1.34 -28.57
CA ILE A 114 24.56 0.41 -29.57
C ILE A 114 25.26 -0.93 -29.38
N GLY A 115 24.49 -2.02 -29.53
CA GLY A 115 25.02 -3.37 -29.54
C GLY A 115 24.99 -4.03 -28.18
N LYS A 116 25.80 -5.09 -28.05
CA LYS A 116 25.91 -5.94 -26.87
C LYS A 116 26.60 -5.19 -25.73
N LEU A 117 26.03 -5.24 -24.52
CA LEU A 117 26.62 -4.57 -23.35
C LEU A 117 27.37 -5.56 -22.48
N HIS A 118 28.62 -5.20 -22.22
CA HIS A 118 29.51 -5.94 -21.34
C HIS A 118 29.57 -5.32 -19.95
N GLU A 119 30.11 -6.09 -19.01
CA GLU A 119 30.21 -5.74 -17.60
C GLU A 119 30.80 -4.35 -17.34
N ASN A 120 31.90 -3.98 -17.99
CA ASN A 120 32.54 -2.68 -17.76
C ASN A 120 31.68 -1.50 -18.24
N GLU A 121 30.93 -1.69 -19.33
CA GLU A 121 30.06 -0.67 -19.90
C GLU A 121 28.88 -0.39 -18.96
N ILE A 122 28.26 -1.46 -18.46
CA ILE A 122 27.20 -1.37 -17.43
C ILE A 122 27.76 -0.79 -16.12
N GLY A 123 28.99 -1.16 -15.76
CA GLY A 123 29.64 -0.73 -14.53
C GLY A 123 29.92 0.77 -14.50
N ALA A 124 30.17 1.37 -15.67
CA ALA A 124 30.31 2.81 -15.82
C ALA A 124 28.97 3.55 -15.64
N TRP A 125 27.84 2.93 -15.99
CA TRP A 125 26.51 3.50 -15.77
C TRP A 125 26.08 3.44 -14.30
N LEU A 126 26.45 2.38 -13.61
CA LEU A 126 26.16 2.13 -12.19
C LEU A 126 27.31 2.56 -11.28
N TRP A 127 27.85 3.76 -11.50
CA TRP A 127 28.99 4.28 -10.72
C TRP A 127 28.63 4.63 -9.27
N THR A 128 27.34 4.66 -8.96
CA THR A 128 26.80 5.09 -7.68
C THR A 128 26.74 3.92 -6.69
N GLU A 129 27.40 4.07 -5.54
CA GLU A 129 27.46 3.07 -4.46
C GLU A 129 26.22 3.09 -3.55
N ASP A 130 25.05 3.35 -4.13
CA ASP A 130 23.76 3.32 -3.45
C ASP A 130 23.51 1.91 -2.88
N ARG A 131 23.01 1.83 -1.65
CA ARG A 131 22.65 0.56 -1.01
C ARG A 131 21.16 0.36 -0.98
N VAL A 132 20.72 -0.87 -1.21
CA VAL A 132 19.31 -1.24 -1.17
C VAL A 132 18.75 -1.08 0.24
N VAL A 133 17.57 -0.48 0.33
CA VAL A 133 16.77 -0.37 1.56
C VAL A 133 15.34 -0.81 1.25
N LEU A 134 14.76 -1.66 2.11
CA LEU A 134 13.32 -1.91 2.10
C LEU A 134 12.68 -1.23 3.31
N VAL A 135 11.53 -0.60 3.11
CA VAL A 135 10.77 0.09 4.16
C VAL A 135 9.29 -0.04 3.89
N ASP A 136 8.49 -0.24 4.95
CA ASP A 136 7.04 -0.17 4.86
C ASP A 136 6.62 1.30 5.07
N MET A 137 6.08 1.94 4.04
CA MET A 137 5.79 3.38 3.98
C MET A 137 4.29 3.64 3.79
N LEU A 138 3.72 4.66 4.44
CA LEU A 138 2.31 5.01 4.21
C LEU A 138 2.06 5.48 2.79
N GLY A 139 0.90 5.13 2.23
CA GLY A 139 0.49 5.62 0.92
C GLY A 139 0.45 7.15 0.84
N GLY A 140 0.08 7.82 1.92
CA GLY A 140 0.05 9.29 1.98
C GLY A 140 1.45 9.90 1.88
N ASP A 141 2.44 9.30 2.56
CA ASP A 141 3.84 9.73 2.47
C ASP A 141 4.42 9.41 1.10
N LEU A 142 4.11 8.24 0.55
CA LEU A 142 4.56 7.83 -0.78
C LEU A 142 4.00 8.78 -1.85
N ARG A 143 2.71 9.11 -1.77
CA ARG A 143 2.09 10.10 -2.65
C ARG A 143 2.73 11.49 -2.49
N ALA A 144 3.06 11.90 -1.27
CA ALA A 144 3.73 13.17 -1.01
C ALA A 144 5.15 13.20 -1.61
N LEU A 145 5.94 12.13 -1.42
CA LEU A 145 7.27 11.95 -2.01
C LEU A 145 7.23 12.12 -3.53
N LEU A 146 6.26 11.46 -4.16
CA LEU A 146 6.14 11.45 -5.61
C LEU A 146 5.62 12.78 -6.17
N ARG A 147 4.72 13.47 -5.44
CA ARG A 147 4.29 14.83 -5.81
C ARG A 147 5.40 15.86 -5.67
N ALA A 148 6.31 15.67 -4.71
CA ALA A 148 7.47 16.52 -4.53
C ALA A 148 8.50 16.35 -5.66
N ASP A 149 8.44 15.28 -6.45
CA ASP A 149 9.32 15.05 -7.59
C ASP A 149 8.95 15.87 -8.83
N THR A 150 9.02 17.18 -8.72
CA THR A 150 8.67 18.13 -9.80
C THR A 150 9.66 18.14 -10.95
N ARG A 151 10.91 17.73 -10.70
CA ARG A 151 12.01 17.72 -11.68
C ARG A 151 12.22 16.36 -12.35
N GLY A 152 11.43 15.35 -11.99
CA GLY A 152 11.60 13.99 -12.48
C GLY A 152 12.96 13.42 -12.12
N GLU A 153 13.36 13.56 -10.85
CA GLU A 153 14.61 13.05 -10.30
C GLU A 153 14.47 11.57 -9.87
N LEU A 154 13.25 11.04 -9.85
CA LEU A 154 12.97 9.67 -9.41
C LEU A 154 12.67 8.75 -10.61
N ALA A 155 13.16 7.52 -10.52
CA ALA A 155 12.70 6.39 -11.32
C ALA A 155 11.85 5.49 -10.42
N THR A 156 10.70 5.06 -10.93
CA THR A 156 9.70 4.35 -10.13
C THR A 156 9.19 3.11 -10.85
N SER A 157 8.96 2.02 -10.12
CA SER A 157 8.27 0.84 -10.62
C SER A 157 7.11 0.47 -9.69
N GLY A 158 6.05 -0.11 -10.28
CA GLY A 158 4.83 -0.47 -9.58
C GLY A 158 3.88 0.70 -9.32
N ILE A 159 4.21 1.92 -9.75
CA ILE A 159 3.39 3.13 -9.58
C ILE A 159 2.98 3.68 -10.94
N ALA A 160 1.70 4.01 -11.09
CA ALA A 160 1.22 4.87 -12.18
C ALA A 160 0.84 6.24 -11.62
N MET A 161 1.78 7.19 -11.72
CA MET A 161 1.66 8.52 -11.13
C MET A 161 0.42 9.29 -11.58
N ALA A 162 0.18 9.32 -12.89
CA ALA A 162 -0.98 9.99 -13.47
C ALA A 162 -2.32 9.46 -12.95
N ARG A 163 -2.37 8.18 -12.56
CA ARG A 163 -3.57 7.51 -12.01
C ARG A 163 -3.61 7.49 -10.49
N GLY A 164 -2.52 7.86 -9.82
CA GLY A 164 -2.40 7.77 -8.35
C GLY A 164 -2.59 6.34 -7.84
N SER A 165 -2.05 5.35 -8.56
CA SER A 165 -2.25 3.92 -8.28
C SER A 165 -0.94 3.14 -8.15
N ILE A 166 -0.94 2.11 -7.31
CA ILE A 166 0.11 1.10 -7.20
C ILE A 166 -0.42 -0.20 -7.80
N LEU A 167 0.24 -0.70 -8.85
CA LEU A 167 -0.11 -1.95 -9.54
C LEU A 167 -1.61 -2.05 -9.92
N GLY A 168 -2.21 -0.92 -10.32
CA GLY A 168 -3.62 -0.82 -10.68
C GLY A 168 -4.59 -0.50 -9.53
N HIS A 169 -4.13 -0.52 -8.28
CA HIS A 169 -4.92 -0.16 -7.11
C HIS A 169 -4.69 1.29 -6.74
N ARG A 170 -5.76 2.05 -6.45
CA ARG A 170 -5.62 3.42 -5.94
C ARG A 170 -4.81 3.42 -4.64
N ILE A 171 -3.88 4.35 -4.50
CA ILE A 171 -3.09 4.52 -3.27
C ILE A 171 -4.04 4.92 -2.14
N ASP A 172 -4.10 4.11 -1.09
CA ASP A 172 -4.76 4.43 0.18
C ASP A 172 -3.76 5.13 1.11
N ASP A 173 -4.11 6.32 1.59
CA ASP A 173 -3.21 7.15 2.38
C ASP A 173 -2.85 6.53 3.74
N GLN A 174 -3.71 5.67 4.27
CA GLN A 174 -3.55 5.05 5.59
C GLN A 174 -2.93 3.65 5.53
N THR A 175 -2.84 3.05 4.35
CA THR A 175 -2.25 1.72 4.15
C THR A 175 -0.73 1.81 4.03
N TYR A 176 -0.02 0.89 4.68
CA TYR A 176 1.42 0.73 4.49
C TYR A 176 1.70 -0.08 3.21
N TYR A 177 2.62 0.43 2.39
CA TYR A 177 3.13 -0.21 1.19
C TYR A 177 4.60 -0.56 1.38
N ARG A 178 5.00 -1.75 0.93
CA ARG A 178 6.42 -2.10 0.91
C ARG A 178 7.12 -1.38 -0.24
N VAL A 179 8.05 -0.50 0.10
CA VAL A 179 8.82 0.31 -0.84
C VAL A 179 10.28 -0.16 -0.81
N ALA A 180 10.81 -0.49 -1.99
CA ALA A 180 12.23 -0.67 -2.19
C ALA A 180 12.87 0.64 -2.67
N THR A 181 13.94 1.06 -2.03
CA THR A 181 14.61 2.35 -2.28
C THR A 181 16.12 2.23 -2.09
N SER A 182 16.85 3.33 -2.21
CA SER A 182 18.25 3.43 -1.81
C SER A 182 18.44 4.17 -0.49
N ASP A 183 19.55 3.91 0.19
CA ASP A 183 20.02 4.64 1.36
C ASP A 183 20.17 6.15 1.10
N VAL A 184 20.59 6.54 -0.10
CA VAL A 184 20.68 7.95 -0.50
C VAL A 184 19.32 8.66 -0.44
N LEU A 185 18.24 8.02 -0.90
CA LEU A 185 16.90 8.59 -0.80
C LEU A 185 16.34 8.50 0.63
N PHE A 186 16.62 7.39 1.32
CA PHE A 186 16.10 7.10 2.64
C PHE A 186 16.72 7.98 3.75
N ASP A 187 18.05 8.15 3.75
CA ASP A 187 18.80 8.92 4.75
C ASP A 187 19.14 10.35 4.25
N GLY A 188 19.05 10.62 2.95
CA GLY A 188 19.47 11.90 2.36
C GLY A 188 18.36 12.95 2.21
N ALA A 189 18.35 13.64 1.07
CA ALA A 189 17.53 14.84 0.82
C ALA A 189 16.00 14.61 0.91
N ARG A 190 15.55 13.36 0.86
CA ARG A 190 14.13 12.98 0.90
C ARG A 190 13.75 12.17 2.15
N SER A 191 14.63 12.12 3.15
CA SER A 191 14.45 11.37 4.41
C SER A 191 13.17 11.74 5.18
N ASN A 192 12.70 12.98 5.09
CA ASN A 192 11.47 13.43 5.73
C ASN A 192 10.23 12.61 5.30
N PHE A 193 10.17 12.14 4.05
CA PHE A 193 9.07 11.29 3.57
C PHE A 193 9.15 9.87 4.15
N PHE A 194 10.33 9.42 4.55
CA PHE A 194 10.57 8.12 5.15
C PHE A 194 10.54 8.14 6.68
N ALA A 195 10.41 9.32 7.30
CA ALA A 195 10.45 9.49 8.76
C ALA A 195 9.38 8.67 9.51
N ARG A 196 8.25 8.36 8.86
CA ARG A 196 7.15 7.53 9.40
C ARG A 196 7.18 6.09 8.89
N GLY A 197 8.21 5.72 8.15
CA GLY A 197 8.43 4.37 7.65
C GLY A 197 8.64 3.39 8.80
N ARG A 198 8.13 2.17 8.63
CA ARG A 198 8.27 1.07 9.59
C ARG A 198 9.12 -0.04 8.99
N ARG A 199 9.63 -0.92 9.87
CA ARG A 199 10.31 -2.17 9.48
C ARG A 199 11.42 -1.97 8.43
N VAL A 200 12.28 -0.98 8.66
CA VAL A 200 13.42 -0.71 7.79
C VAL A 200 14.33 -1.93 7.74
N ARG A 201 14.72 -2.36 6.54
CA ARG A 201 15.64 -3.47 6.30
C ARG A 201 16.81 -2.98 5.44
N ARG A 202 18.03 -3.22 5.91
CA ARG A 202 19.29 -2.81 5.26
C ARG A 202 20.26 -3.97 5.04
N LEU A 203 20.00 -5.11 5.67
CA LEU A 203 20.83 -6.30 5.64
C LEU A 203 20.05 -7.42 4.99
N PHE A 204 20.67 -8.05 3.99
CA PHE A 204 20.02 -9.05 3.17
C PHE A 204 20.91 -10.26 2.94
N THR A 205 20.27 -11.41 2.78
CA THR A 205 20.79 -12.58 2.09
C THR A 205 20.10 -12.68 0.72
N THR A 206 20.78 -13.30 -0.25
CA THR A 206 20.22 -13.49 -1.59
C THR A 206 19.69 -14.90 -1.73
N GLY A 207 18.40 -15.04 -2.05
CA GLY A 207 17.77 -16.33 -2.27
C GLY A 207 18.23 -17.03 -3.55
N PRO A 208 17.87 -18.32 -3.74
CA PRO A 208 18.19 -19.07 -4.97
C PRO A 208 17.65 -18.42 -6.24
N ASP A 209 16.51 -17.74 -6.13
CA ASP A 209 15.86 -16.98 -7.19
C ASP A 209 16.45 -15.58 -7.40
N GLY A 210 17.42 -15.15 -6.58
CA GLY A 210 17.96 -13.79 -6.59
C GLY A 210 17.14 -12.79 -5.80
N GLY A 211 16.09 -13.24 -5.11
CA GLY A 211 15.32 -12.39 -4.22
C GLY A 211 16.14 -11.92 -3.02
N LEU A 212 15.94 -10.67 -2.60
CA LEU A 212 16.50 -10.14 -1.38
C LEU A 212 15.66 -10.60 -0.20
N MET A 213 16.27 -11.35 0.71
CA MET A 213 15.65 -11.81 1.95
C MET A 213 16.26 -11.03 3.12
N PRO A 214 15.47 -10.20 3.84
CA PRO A 214 15.98 -9.50 5.00
C PRO A 214 16.48 -10.49 6.06
N ALA A 215 17.70 -10.30 6.55
CA ALA A 215 18.33 -11.20 7.52
C ALA A 215 19.18 -10.38 8.52
N PRO A 216 19.07 -10.63 9.85
CA PRO A 216 19.87 -9.90 10.85
C PRO A 216 21.38 -10.06 10.68
N ASP A 217 21.82 -11.23 10.24
CA ASP A 217 23.20 -11.61 9.91
C ASP A 217 23.55 -11.38 8.43
N GLY A 218 22.64 -10.79 7.67
CA GLY A 218 22.84 -10.44 6.26
C GLY A 218 23.85 -9.31 6.08
N ARG A 219 24.10 -8.95 4.83
CA ARG A 219 25.02 -7.87 4.46
C ARG A 219 24.29 -6.73 3.75
N PRO A 220 24.80 -5.48 3.83
CA PRO A 220 24.34 -4.43 2.95
C PRO A 220 24.58 -4.82 1.49
N VAL A 221 23.57 -4.59 0.65
CA VAL A 221 23.64 -4.91 -0.78
C VAL A 221 23.74 -3.61 -1.57
N ALA A 222 24.86 -3.39 -2.25
CA ALA A 222 24.99 -2.29 -3.19
C ALA A 222 24.06 -2.53 -4.40
N LEU A 223 23.30 -1.52 -4.81
CA LEU A 223 22.37 -1.57 -5.94
C LEU A 223 23.10 -1.99 -7.22
N LYS A 224 24.31 -1.47 -7.44
CA LYS A 224 25.19 -1.89 -8.54
C LYS A 224 25.43 -3.40 -8.55
N ASN A 225 25.90 -3.95 -7.44
CA ASN A 225 26.21 -5.38 -7.33
C ASN A 225 24.96 -6.21 -7.51
N PHE A 226 23.83 -5.75 -6.98
CA PHE A 226 22.54 -6.40 -7.15
C PHE A 226 22.10 -6.49 -8.62
N VAL A 227 22.24 -5.41 -9.40
CA VAL A 227 21.96 -5.45 -10.84
C VAL A 227 22.89 -6.42 -11.56
N PHE A 228 24.20 -6.38 -11.26
CA PHE A 228 25.17 -7.29 -11.88
C PHE A 228 24.91 -8.75 -11.54
N ASP A 229 24.63 -9.06 -10.28
CA ASP A 229 24.39 -10.42 -9.84
C ASP A 229 23.15 -11.01 -10.51
N GLU A 230 22.12 -10.19 -10.78
CA GLU A 230 20.97 -10.65 -11.56
C GLU A 230 21.31 -10.89 -13.02
N LEU A 231 22.01 -9.96 -13.68
CA LEU A 231 22.39 -10.15 -15.09
C LEU A 231 23.27 -11.39 -15.27
N ARG A 232 24.23 -11.62 -14.36
CA ARG A 232 25.04 -12.85 -14.31
C ARG A 232 24.18 -14.09 -14.09
N ARG A 233 23.19 -14.03 -13.18
CA ARG A 233 22.28 -15.15 -12.92
C ARG A 233 21.46 -15.50 -14.17
N VAL A 234 20.90 -14.51 -14.84
CA VAL A 234 20.14 -14.70 -16.07
C VAL A 234 21.04 -15.29 -17.16
N ARG A 235 22.26 -14.78 -17.30
CA ARG A 235 23.25 -15.28 -18.26
C ARG A 235 23.71 -16.71 -17.98
N ALA A 236 23.88 -17.06 -16.70
CA ALA A 236 24.27 -18.40 -16.28
C ALA A 236 23.15 -19.42 -16.51
N SER A 237 21.89 -18.99 -16.42
CA SER A 237 20.71 -19.86 -16.52
C SER A 237 20.05 -19.90 -17.90
N ALA A 238 20.41 -19.01 -18.84
CA ALA A 238 19.83 -18.95 -20.18
C ALA A 238 20.86 -18.55 -21.24
N ARG A 239 20.76 -19.13 -22.43
CA ARG A 239 21.64 -18.83 -23.58
C ARG A 239 20.83 -18.56 -24.85
N GLY A 240 21.46 -17.89 -25.83
CA GLY A 240 20.84 -17.56 -27.11
C GLY A 240 19.51 -16.82 -26.95
N ASP A 241 18.48 -17.29 -27.63
CA ASP A 241 17.12 -16.75 -27.61
C ASP A 241 16.49 -16.70 -26.21
N GLU A 242 16.71 -17.71 -25.37
CA GLU A 242 16.16 -17.74 -24.02
C GLU A 242 16.75 -16.61 -23.15
N HIS A 243 18.03 -16.28 -23.35
CA HIS A 243 18.66 -15.16 -22.67
C HIS A 243 17.98 -13.84 -23.06
N ILE A 244 17.70 -13.66 -24.36
CA ILE A 244 17.01 -12.49 -24.90
C ILE A 244 15.61 -12.38 -24.28
N ASP A 245 14.87 -13.49 -24.23
CA ASP A 245 13.51 -13.51 -23.65
C ASP A 245 13.50 -13.17 -22.15
N ARG A 246 14.45 -13.68 -21.37
CA ARG A 246 14.54 -13.36 -19.94
C ARG A 246 14.90 -11.91 -19.69
N ILE A 247 15.83 -11.34 -20.47
CA ILE A 247 16.17 -9.92 -20.37
C ILE A 247 14.99 -9.04 -20.80
N ALA A 248 14.33 -9.38 -21.91
CA ALA A 248 13.13 -8.68 -22.36
C ALA A 248 12.03 -8.68 -21.30
N ALA A 249 11.82 -9.80 -20.60
CA ALA A 249 10.85 -9.88 -19.51
C ALA A 249 11.17 -8.96 -18.32
N LEU A 250 12.45 -8.70 -18.03
CA LEU A 250 12.85 -7.75 -16.99
C LEU A 250 12.64 -6.29 -17.43
N ILE A 251 12.72 -6.00 -18.73
CA ILE A 251 12.51 -4.66 -19.31
C ILE A 251 11.04 -4.38 -19.58
N ALA A 252 10.23 -5.41 -19.81
CA ALA A 252 8.82 -5.31 -20.15
C ALA A 252 8.03 -4.53 -19.08
N PRO A 253 7.15 -3.59 -19.48
CA PRO A 253 6.43 -2.71 -18.56
C PRO A 253 5.67 -3.48 -17.47
N ASP A 254 5.50 -2.86 -16.30
CA ASP A 254 4.69 -3.46 -15.23
C ASP A 254 3.26 -3.71 -15.73
N PRO A 255 2.63 -4.82 -15.33
CA PRO A 255 1.24 -5.06 -15.69
C PRO A 255 0.36 -3.93 -15.14
N ALA A 256 -0.62 -3.50 -15.93
CA ALA A 256 -1.52 -2.41 -15.56
C ALA A 256 -2.32 -2.69 -14.29
N TYR A 257 -2.53 -3.98 -13.96
CA TYR A 257 -3.23 -4.42 -12.77
C TYR A 257 -2.65 -5.75 -12.26
N VAL A 258 -2.55 -5.90 -10.94
CA VAL A 258 -2.12 -7.15 -10.29
C VAL A 258 -3.17 -7.54 -9.25
N ASN A 259 -3.63 -8.79 -9.23
CA ASN A 259 -4.52 -9.24 -8.16
C ASN A 259 -3.81 -9.16 -6.80
N LEU A 260 -4.47 -8.55 -5.82
CA LEU A 260 -3.95 -8.42 -4.46
C LEU A 260 -4.67 -9.41 -3.54
N PHE A 261 -3.89 -10.16 -2.78
CA PHE A 261 -4.36 -10.96 -1.67
C PHE A 261 -3.69 -10.45 -0.41
N SER A 262 -4.50 -10.16 0.61
CA SER A 262 -4.00 -9.73 1.91
C SER A 262 -4.73 -10.45 3.04
N PHE A 263 -3.99 -10.62 4.13
CA PHE A 263 -4.49 -11.14 5.38
C PHE A 263 -4.22 -10.11 6.47
N THR A 264 -5.22 -9.76 7.25
CA THR A 264 -5.09 -8.79 8.33
C THR A 264 -5.52 -9.44 9.64
N PHE A 265 -4.71 -9.30 10.68
CA PHE A 265 -5.12 -9.58 12.05
C PHE A 265 -5.38 -8.25 12.72
N GLU A 266 -6.63 -7.82 12.60
CA GLU A 266 -7.10 -6.53 13.07
C GLU A 266 -7.35 -6.58 14.58
N ARG A 267 -6.52 -5.83 15.30
CA ARG A 267 -6.72 -5.49 16.72
C ARG A 267 -7.05 -6.66 17.66
N PRO A 268 -6.37 -7.81 17.63
CA PRO A 268 -6.25 -8.62 18.85
C PRO A 268 -5.92 -7.72 20.04
N THR A 269 -6.84 -7.67 21.00
CA THR A 269 -6.78 -6.78 22.14
C THR A 269 -7.12 -7.55 23.41
N LEU A 270 -6.20 -7.58 24.35
CA LEU A 270 -6.46 -7.96 25.74
C LEU A 270 -6.78 -6.69 26.52
N TRP A 271 -7.93 -6.63 27.19
CA TRP A 271 -8.40 -5.40 27.83
C TRP A 271 -9.08 -5.66 29.17
N VAL A 272 -9.12 -4.61 29.99
CA VAL A 272 -9.95 -4.49 31.18
C VAL A 272 -10.82 -3.24 31.03
N SER A 273 -12.06 -3.29 31.48
CA SER A 273 -12.97 -2.16 31.42
C SER A 273 -13.81 -2.00 32.68
N LEU A 274 -14.21 -0.76 32.93
CA LEU A 274 -15.30 -0.42 33.84
C LEU A 274 -16.52 -0.10 32.99
N SER A 275 -17.67 -0.65 33.35
CA SER A 275 -18.94 -0.39 32.66
C SER A 275 -19.95 0.25 33.60
N GLN A 276 -20.78 1.14 33.05
CA GLN A 276 -21.88 1.76 33.76
C GLN A 276 -23.10 1.86 32.85
N ALA A 277 -24.26 1.43 33.35
CA ALA A 277 -25.53 1.49 32.62
C ALA A 277 -26.43 2.61 33.18
N TYR A 278 -27.13 3.30 32.29
CA TYR A 278 -28.04 4.40 32.61
C TYR A 278 -29.39 4.16 31.95
N ALA A 279 -30.48 4.36 32.72
CA ALA A 279 -31.86 4.24 32.26
C ALA A 279 -32.15 2.90 31.53
N ASN A 280 -31.69 1.80 32.13
CA ASN A 280 -31.89 0.43 31.61
C ASN A 280 -33.14 -0.27 32.20
N ASP A 281 -33.95 0.44 32.98
CA ASP A 281 -35.22 -0.08 33.50
C ASP A 281 -36.15 -0.50 32.35
N GLY A 282 -36.73 -1.69 32.44
CA GLY A 282 -37.62 -2.25 31.41
C GLY A 282 -36.91 -2.96 30.26
N TYR A 283 -35.57 -2.93 30.20
CA TYR A 283 -34.80 -3.58 29.13
C TYR A 283 -34.35 -5.02 29.43
N GLY A 284 -34.82 -5.63 30.52
CA GLY A 284 -34.38 -6.95 30.98
C GLY A 284 -34.60 -8.10 29.98
N SER A 285 -35.50 -7.92 29.00
CA SER A 285 -35.78 -8.91 27.95
C SER A 285 -34.88 -8.79 26.71
N VAL A 286 -34.07 -7.73 26.59
CA VAL A 286 -33.23 -7.47 25.42
C VAL A 286 -31.99 -8.36 25.46
N PRO A 287 -31.77 -9.23 24.46
CA PRO A 287 -30.61 -10.13 24.40
C PRO A 287 -29.36 -9.38 23.90
N GLU A 288 -28.96 -8.33 24.59
CA GLU A 288 -27.75 -7.56 24.31
C GLU A 288 -27.03 -7.32 25.63
N SER A 289 -25.85 -7.94 25.80
CA SER A 289 -25.08 -7.90 27.04
C SER A 289 -24.74 -6.47 27.46
N ARG A 290 -24.56 -5.54 26.50
CA ARG A 290 -24.33 -4.12 26.80
C ARG A 290 -25.53 -3.41 27.41
N VAL A 291 -26.75 -3.88 27.13
CA VAL A 291 -28.00 -3.34 27.71
C VAL A 291 -28.23 -3.90 29.12
N LEU A 292 -27.91 -5.19 29.32
CA LEU A 292 -28.09 -5.89 30.58
C LEU A 292 -26.93 -5.73 31.57
N ALA A 293 -25.79 -5.18 31.13
CA ALA A 293 -24.61 -4.97 31.96
C ALA A 293 -24.95 -4.14 33.20
N LYS A 294 -24.49 -4.62 34.36
CA LYS A 294 -24.51 -3.88 35.63
C LYS A 294 -23.16 -3.19 35.84
N ASP A 295 -23.07 -2.29 36.81
CA ASP A 295 -21.83 -1.60 37.17
C ASP A 295 -20.77 -2.60 37.65
N THR A 296 -19.89 -3.01 36.75
CA THR A 296 -18.91 -4.08 37.00
C THR A 296 -17.59 -3.81 36.29
N TRP A 297 -16.55 -4.48 36.78
CA TRP A 297 -15.31 -4.61 36.04
C TRP A 297 -15.38 -5.85 35.13
N VAL A 298 -14.83 -5.71 33.94
CA VAL A 298 -14.83 -6.76 32.91
C VAL A 298 -13.42 -6.90 32.37
N ALA A 299 -12.95 -8.13 32.20
CA ALA A 299 -11.70 -8.43 31.52
C ALA A 299 -11.98 -9.33 30.31
N GLY A 300 -11.36 -9.02 29.18
CA GLY A 300 -11.67 -9.74 27.94
C GLY A 300 -10.57 -9.69 26.90
N LEU A 301 -10.77 -10.52 25.88
CA LEU A 301 -9.97 -10.62 24.67
C LEU A 301 -10.91 -10.40 23.48
N SER A 302 -10.46 -9.66 22.47
CA SER A 302 -11.18 -9.55 21.21
C SER A 302 -10.22 -9.44 20.04
N GLY A 303 -10.66 -9.73 18.83
CA GLY A 303 -9.84 -9.57 17.63
C GLY A 303 -10.62 -9.91 16.37
N ARG A 304 -10.01 -9.65 15.22
CA ARG A 304 -10.63 -9.98 13.93
C ARG A 304 -9.59 -10.38 12.90
N PHE A 305 -9.83 -11.48 12.21
CA PHE A 305 -9.09 -11.87 11.02
C PHE A 305 -9.85 -11.40 9.78
N VAL A 306 -9.13 -10.85 8.80
CA VAL A 306 -9.70 -10.44 7.51
C VAL A 306 -8.85 -10.99 6.38
N LEU A 307 -9.48 -11.76 5.51
CA LEU A 307 -8.91 -12.20 4.23
C LEU A 307 -9.52 -11.35 3.12
N SER A 308 -8.69 -10.58 2.43
CA SER A 308 -9.11 -9.73 1.33
C SER A 308 -8.50 -10.21 0.02
N HIS A 309 -9.35 -10.32 -1.00
CA HIS A 309 -8.95 -10.64 -2.36
C HIS A 309 -9.50 -9.58 -3.32
N GLU A 310 -8.60 -8.78 -3.88
CA GLU A 310 -8.93 -7.69 -4.79
C GLU A 310 -8.49 -8.02 -6.22
N ARG A 311 -9.49 -8.21 -7.07
CA ARG A 311 -9.37 -8.39 -8.53
C ARG A 311 -9.76 -7.11 -9.23
N ARG A 312 -9.40 -7.02 -10.52
CA ARG A 312 -9.67 -5.84 -11.36
C ARG A 312 -11.13 -5.40 -11.29
N SER A 313 -12.07 -6.34 -11.31
CA SER A 313 -13.51 -6.06 -11.31
C SER A 313 -14.19 -6.10 -9.94
N SER A 314 -13.61 -6.77 -8.95
CA SER A 314 -14.27 -7.08 -7.69
C SER A 314 -13.29 -7.15 -6.52
N ALA A 315 -13.74 -6.77 -5.33
CA ALA A 315 -13.06 -7.02 -4.08
C ALA A 315 -13.98 -7.83 -3.15
N THR A 316 -13.38 -8.82 -2.50
CA THR A 316 -14.04 -9.68 -1.52
C THR A 316 -13.28 -9.63 -0.22
N ASP A 317 -13.97 -9.34 0.88
CA ASP A 317 -13.42 -9.41 2.24
C ASP A 317 -14.18 -10.49 3.03
N LEU A 318 -13.47 -11.48 3.56
CA LEU A 318 -13.97 -12.46 4.51
C LEU A 318 -13.44 -12.13 5.90
N GLY A 319 -14.32 -11.79 6.82
CA GLY A 319 -14.01 -11.45 8.21
C GLY A 319 -14.42 -12.55 9.19
N LEU A 320 -13.58 -12.80 10.18
CA LEU A 320 -13.88 -13.61 11.35
C LEU A 320 -13.47 -12.82 12.60
N GLY A 321 -14.44 -12.27 13.30
CA GLY A 321 -14.28 -11.56 14.57
C GLY A 321 -14.60 -12.46 15.75
N PHE A 322 -13.89 -12.26 16.85
CA PHE A 322 -14.19 -12.90 18.12
C PHE A 322 -14.12 -11.88 19.26
N ALA A 323 -14.93 -12.07 20.29
CA ALA A 323 -14.80 -11.39 21.56
C ALA A 323 -15.20 -12.34 22.70
N TYR A 324 -14.38 -12.39 23.74
CA TYR A 324 -14.62 -13.17 24.94
C TYR A 324 -14.33 -12.28 26.16
N ALA A 325 -15.25 -12.21 27.11
CA ALA A 325 -15.04 -11.42 28.32
C ALA A 325 -15.75 -12.00 29.53
N ARG A 326 -15.11 -11.88 30.70
CA ARG A 326 -15.66 -12.27 32.00
C ARG A 326 -15.84 -11.06 32.89
N GLN A 327 -16.95 -11.04 33.62
CA GLN A 327 -17.27 -10.02 34.62
C GLN A 327 -17.15 -10.62 36.03
N GLY A 328 -16.53 -9.85 36.93
CA GLY A 328 -16.56 -10.12 38.36
C GLY A 328 -17.42 -9.07 39.07
N VAL A 329 -18.30 -9.53 39.96
CA VAL A 329 -19.00 -8.65 40.92
C VAL A 329 -18.52 -9.04 42.31
N ASP A 330 -18.17 -8.07 43.14
CA ASP A 330 -17.71 -8.35 44.50
C ASP A 330 -18.75 -9.20 45.26
N GLY A 331 -18.34 -10.39 45.68
CA GLY A 331 -19.18 -11.35 46.41
C GLY A 331 -20.06 -12.28 45.56
N ALA A 332 -19.99 -12.22 44.22
CA ALA A 332 -20.74 -13.12 43.33
C ALA A 332 -19.83 -14.01 42.45
N ALA A 333 -20.40 -15.06 41.88
CA ALA A 333 -19.70 -15.91 40.92
C ALA A 333 -19.32 -15.13 39.64
N VAL A 334 -18.12 -15.38 39.13
CA VAL A 334 -17.66 -14.83 37.84
C VAL A 334 -18.64 -15.25 36.75
N THR A 335 -19.20 -14.28 36.04
CA THR A 335 -20.18 -14.52 34.98
C THR A 335 -19.56 -14.18 33.62
N GLU A 336 -19.95 -14.87 32.57
CA GLU A 336 -19.55 -14.53 31.20
C GLU A 336 -20.31 -13.27 30.74
N SER A 337 -19.60 -12.33 30.12
CA SER A 337 -20.14 -11.00 29.77
C SER A 337 -20.07 -10.69 28.27
N ALA A 338 -19.18 -11.35 27.54
CA ALA A 338 -19.15 -11.34 26.09
C ALA A 338 -18.69 -12.71 25.60
N ASP A 339 -19.35 -13.23 24.58
CA ASP A 339 -19.05 -14.52 23.98
C ASP A 339 -19.47 -14.51 22.51
N ASP A 340 -18.78 -13.73 21.69
CA ASP A 340 -19.20 -13.43 20.31
C ASP A 340 -18.24 -14.04 19.29
N LEU A 341 -18.81 -14.73 18.31
CA LEU A 341 -18.15 -15.16 17.08
C LEU A 341 -18.90 -14.58 15.88
N LYS A 342 -18.25 -13.65 15.17
CA LYS A 342 -18.84 -12.94 14.04
C LYS A 342 -18.15 -13.30 12.74
N ALA A 343 -18.88 -13.90 11.80
CA ALA A 343 -18.40 -14.10 10.44
C ALA A 343 -19.05 -13.09 9.50
N ASP A 344 -18.29 -12.48 8.61
CA ASP A 344 -18.86 -11.64 7.56
C ASP A 344 -18.19 -11.80 6.21
N LEU A 345 -18.99 -11.66 5.15
CA LEU A 345 -18.55 -11.66 3.77
C LEU A 345 -18.99 -10.36 3.12
N THR A 346 -18.04 -9.54 2.68
CA THR A 346 -18.30 -8.29 1.95
C THR A 346 -17.90 -8.44 0.49
N LEU A 347 -18.78 -8.06 -0.42
CA LEU A 347 -18.55 -8.01 -1.86
C LEU A 347 -18.73 -6.57 -2.36
N ARG A 348 -17.77 -6.07 -3.15
CA ARG A 348 -17.84 -4.75 -3.78
C ARG A 348 -17.17 -4.76 -5.16
N PRO A 349 -17.62 -3.93 -6.14
CA PRO A 349 -16.92 -3.78 -7.41
C PRO A 349 -15.65 -2.92 -7.24
N SER A 350 -14.58 -3.27 -7.96
CA SER A 350 -13.30 -2.55 -7.95
C SER A 350 -13.16 -1.54 -9.09
N MET A 351 -13.77 -1.79 -10.27
CA MET A 351 -13.63 -0.92 -11.46
C MET A 351 -14.20 0.49 -11.29
N LEU A 352 -15.18 0.68 -10.41
CA LEU A 352 -15.73 2.02 -10.13
C LEU A 352 -14.73 2.96 -9.41
N ALA A 353 -13.56 2.45 -9.01
CA ALA A 353 -12.44 3.28 -8.59
C ALA A 353 -11.90 4.16 -9.72
N GLU A 354 -11.89 3.61 -10.94
CA GLU A 354 -11.26 4.21 -12.12
C GLU A 354 -12.15 5.30 -12.73
N THR A 355 -13.47 5.23 -12.51
CA THR A 355 -14.44 6.23 -12.98
C THR A 355 -14.49 7.51 -12.13
N GLY A 356 -13.62 7.61 -11.11
CA GLY A 356 -13.54 8.77 -10.22
C GLY A 356 -14.64 8.84 -9.14
N SER A 357 -15.60 7.90 -9.15
CA SER A 357 -16.64 7.83 -8.10
C SER A 357 -16.00 7.56 -6.74
N ARG A 358 -16.33 8.40 -5.76
CA ARG A 358 -15.93 8.19 -4.36
C ARG A 358 -16.77 7.12 -3.67
N TRP A 359 -17.92 6.75 -4.21
CA TRP A 359 -18.83 5.79 -3.61
C TRP A 359 -18.92 4.52 -4.46
N ARG A 360 -18.94 3.37 -3.79
CA ARG A 360 -19.05 2.05 -4.43
C ARG A 360 -20.20 1.27 -3.79
N PRO A 361 -21.06 0.62 -4.58
CA PRO A 361 -22.06 -0.27 -4.01
C PRO A 361 -21.35 -1.44 -3.33
N PHE A 362 -21.96 -1.98 -2.28
CA PHE A 362 -21.48 -3.20 -1.64
C PHE A 362 -22.66 -4.01 -1.11
N ILE A 363 -22.41 -5.30 -0.91
CA ILE A 363 -23.29 -6.21 -0.19
C ILE A 363 -22.46 -6.89 0.89
N ARG A 364 -23.02 -7.02 2.10
CA ARG A 364 -22.42 -7.75 3.21
C ARG A 364 -23.42 -8.71 3.83
N GLY A 365 -23.02 -9.97 3.99
CA GLY A 365 -23.67 -10.91 4.89
C GLY A 365 -22.87 -11.01 6.19
N LEU A 366 -23.55 -11.05 7.33
CA LEU A 366 -22.97 -11.25 8.65
C LEU A 366 -23.74 -12.36 9.37
N LEU A 367 -22.99 -13.21 10.06
CA LEU A 367 -23.48 -14.20 10.99
C LEU A 367 -22.84 -13.90 12.34
N ASP A 368 -23.66 -13.79 13.37
CA ASP A 368 -23.25 -13.59 14.75
C ASP A 368 -23.68 -14.83 15.54
N SER A 369 -22.76 -15.45 16.28
CA SER A 369 -23.08 -16.59 17.15
C SER A 369 -22.29 -16.53 18.45
N GLU A 370 -22.68 -17.36 19.42
CA GLU A 370 -21.97 -17.51 20.70
C GLU A 370 -20.98 -18.71 20.66
N PHE A 371 -19.89 -18.69 21.44
CA PHE A 371 -18.97 -19.84 21.53
C PHE A 371 -19.55 -20.95 22.41
N THR A 372 -20.19 -20.56 23.50
CA THR A 372 -20.80 -21.43 24.49
C THR A 372 -22.32 -21.36 24.37
N PRO A 373 -23.05 -22.48 24.57
CA PRO A 373 -24.49 -22.42 24.74
C PRO A 373 -24.82 -21.62 26.00
N THR A 374 -25.67 -20.61 25.91
CA THR A 374 -26.18 -19.90 27.09
C THR A 374 -27.14 -20.82 27.86
N GLU A 375 -26.90 -21.03 29.16
CA GLU A 375 -27.88 -21.67 30.05
C GLU A 375 -28.84 -20.60 30.56
N ALA A 376 -30.14 -20.80 30.36
CA ALA A 376 -31.14 -19.97 31.00
C ALA A 376 -31.14 -20.22 32.52
N ILE A 377 -31.66 -19.26 33.29
CA ILE A 377 -31.73 -19.32 34.77
C ILE A 377 -32.53 -20.54 35.26
N ASP A 378 -33.39 -21.12 34.43
CA ASP A 378 -34.18 -22.33 34.69
C ASP A 378 -33.44 -23.65 34.34
N GLY A 379 -32.16 -23.58 33.94
CA GLY A 379 -31.35 -24.73 33.55
C GLY A 379 -31.64 -25.26 32.15
N THR A 380 -32.46 -24.58 31.35
CA THR A 380 -32.65 -24.94 29.94
C THR A 380 -31.48 -24.43 29.09
N THR A 381 -30.87 -25.33 28.30
CA THR A 381 -29.82 -24.95 27.35
C THR A 381 -30.46 -24.16 26.20
N ASN A 382 -30.17 -22.86 26.11
CA ASN A 382 -30.61 -22.04 25.00
C ASN A 382 -29.84 -22.50 23.74
N PRO A 383 -30.53 -22.89 22.65
CA PRO A 383 -29.84 -23.14 21.40
C PRO A 383 -29.14 -21.85 21.00
N ARG A 384 -27.80 -21.87 20.99
CA ARG A 384 -26.87 -20.79 20.62
C ARG A 384 -27.58 -19.66 19.88
N GLN A 385 -27.58 -18.44 20.43
CA GLN A 385 -28.12 -17.32 19.69
C GLN A 385 -27.35 -17.21 18.37
N VAL A 386 -28.06 -17.30 17.25
CA VAL A 386 -27.50 -17.08 15.92
C VAL A 386 -28.31 -15.98 15.29
N ALA A 387 -27.65 -14.87 14.96
CA ALA A 387 -28.26 -13.79 14.20
C ALA A 387 -27.65 -13.73 12.80
N ALA A 388 -28.50 -13.63 11.79
CA ALA A 388 -28.07 -13.34 10.43
C ALA A 388 -28.46 -11.91 10.06
N ARG A 389 -27.53 -11.20 9.43
CA ARG A 389 -27.73 -9.84 8.95
C ARG A 389 -27.23 -9.69 7.53
N ALA A 390 -28.03 -9.04 6.69
CA ALA A 390 -27.65 -8.61 5.36
C ALA A 390 -27.65 -7.09 5.28
N ILE A 391 -26.64 -6.52 4.63
CA ILE A 391 -26.51 -5.09 4.38
C ILE A 391 -26.25 -4.87 2.90
N ALA A 392 -27.01 -3.98 2.26
CA ALA A 392 -26.75 -3.54 0.91
C ALA A 392 -26.75 -2.01 0.86
N GLY A 393 -25.74 -1.41 0.24
CA GLY A 393 -25.61 0.04 0.25
C GLY A 393 -24.37 0.55 -0.45
N TYR A 394 -23.87 1.70 -0.01
CA TYR A 394 -22.71 2.37 -0.57
C TYR A 394 -21.60 2.55 0.46
N LEU A 395 -20.37 2.31 0.02
CA LEU A 395 -19.12 2.49 0.75
C LEU A 395 -18.32 3.61 0.08
N ALA A 396 -17.95 4.64 0.83
CA ALA A 396 -17.04 5.66 0.35
C ALA A 396 -15.59 5.15 0.36
N LEU A 397 -14.82 5.60 -0.63
CA LEU A 397 -13.37 5.38 -0.70
C LEU A 397 -12.67 5.98 0.53
N PRO A 398 -11.66 5.28 1.10
CA PRO A 398 -10.85 5.83 2.17
C PRO A 398 -10.23 7.18 1.78
N GLY A 399 -10.21 8.09 2.73
CA GLY A 399 -9.64 9.42 2.60
C GLY A 399 -8.52 9.65 3.61
N PRO A 400 -8.00 10.89 3.70
CA PRO A 400 -6.92 11.20 4.62
C PRO A 400 -7.29 11.01 6.10
N THR A 401 -8.56 11.16 6.46
CA THR A 401 -9.04 11.09 7.85
C THR A 401 -10.10 10.01 8.09
N TRP A 402 -10.76 9.52 7.05
CA TRP A 402 -11.75 8.45 7.18
C TRP A 402 -11.22 7.16 6.55
N ARG A 403 -11.24 6.07 7.32
CA ARG A 403 -10.94 4.72 6.83
C ARG A 403 -12.16 4.10 6.17
N ARG A 404 -13.36 4.42 6.64
CA ARG A 404 -14.60 3.83 6.15
C ARG A 404 -15.78 4.76 6.38
N LEU A 405 -16.61 4.91 5.36
CA LEU A 405 -17.93 5.54 5.47
C LEU A 405 -18.92 4.67 4.70
N GLU A 406 -19.94 4.19 5.37
CA GLU A 406 -20.90 3.21 4.87
C GLU A 406 -22.31 3.68 5.19
N ILE A 407 -23.19 3.58 4.21
CA ILE A 407 -24.62 3.78 4.37
C ILE A 407 -25.34 2.66 3.63
N GLY A 408 -26.39 2.09 4.21
CA GLY A 408 -27.10 0.98 3.58
C GLY A 408 -28.40 0.60 4.25
N LEU A 409 -29.14 -0.24 3.56
CA LEU A 409 -30.31 -0.92 4.09
C LEU A 409 -29.85 -2.19 4.80
N ALA A 410 -30.44 -2.48 5.95
CA ALA A 410 -30.16 -3.65 6.75
C ALA A 410 -31.41 -4.53 6.87
N ALA A 411 -31.22 -5.84 6.77
CA ALA A 411 -32.19 -6.85 7.17
C ALA A 411 -31.53 -7.77 8.20
N GLU A 412 -32.20 -8.02 9.32
CA GLU A 412 -31.67 -8.81 10.44
C GLU A 412 -32.73 -9.80 10.92
N ASN A 413 -32.31 -11.04 11.19
CA ASN A 413 -33.14 -12.05 11.82
C ASN A 413 -32.33 -12.79 12.89
N ASP A 414 -32.85 -12.78 14.11
CA ASP A 414 -32.39 -13.62 15.21
C ASP A 414 -33.10 -14.98 15.12
N PHE A 415 -32.36 -16.08 14.99
CA PHE A 415 -32.93 -17.42 14.89
C PHE A 415 -33.38 -17.98 16.24
N GLY A 416 -32.87 -17.46 17.36
CA GLY A 416 -33.35 -17.82 18.70
C GLY A 416 -34.74 -17.23 18.98
N ARG A 417 -35.04 -16.06 18.38
CA ARG A 417 -36.36 -15.42 18.44
C ARG A 417 -36.73 -14.86 17.06
N PRO A 418 -37.22 -15.70 16.13
CA PRO A 418 -37.47 -15.31 14.74
C PRO A 418 -38.34 -14.06 14.61
N ASN A 419 -37.69 -12.93 14.34
CA ASN A 419 -38.32 -11.66 14.04
C ASN A 419 -37.48 -10.92 13.00
N LEU A 420 -37.91 -11.02 11.74
CA LEU A 420 -37.24 -10.37 10.63
C LEU A 420 -37.46 -8.84 10.72
N GLN A 421 -36.37 -8.11 10.84
CA GLN A 421 -36.36 -6.66 11.00
C GLN A 421 -35.68 -6.00 9.80
N PHE A 422 -36.24 -4.87 9.37
CA PHE A 422 -35.69 -4.06 8.28
C PHE A 422 -35.35 -2.67 8.79
N GLY A 423 -34.29 -2.08 8.25
CA GLY A 423 -33.80 -0.81 8.75
C GLY A 423 -32.73 -0.16 7.89
N PHE A 424 -32.14 0.88 8.46
CA PHE A 424 -31.03 1.62 7.90
C PHE A 424 -29.81 1.45 8.77
N GLN A 425 -28.64 1.40 8.14
CA GLN A 425 -27.36 1.40 8.81
C GLN A 425 -26.46 2.49 8.26
N ALA A 426 -25.78 3.20 9.15
CA ALA A 426 -24.68 4.08 8.82
C ALA A 426 -23.47 3.71 9.68
N ARG A 427 -22.29 3.68 9.07
CA ARG A 427 -21.02 3.43 9.76
C ARG A 427 -19.96 4.42 9.31
N ALA A 428 -19.26 5.04 10.25
CA ALA A 428 -18.12 5.90 9.98
C ALA A 428 -16.94 5.49 10.87
N ASP A 429 -15.75 5.41 10.26
CA ASP A 429 -14.50 5.06 10.92
C ASP A 429 -13.46 6.12 10.56
N LEU A 430 -13.11 6.93 11.54
CA LEU A 430 -12.19 8.05 11.41
C LEU A 430 -10.89 7.70 12.12
N GLU A 431 -9.78 8.03 11.49
CA GLU A 431 -8.46 7.88 12.08
C GLU A 431 -7.64 9.15 11.85
N LYS A 432 -6.99 9.61 12.92
CA LYS A 432 -6.10 10.75 12.91
C LYS A 432 -4.87 10.45 13.76
N ARG A 433 -3.68 10.66 13.20
CA ARG A 433 -2.43 10.59 13.96
C ARG A 433 -2.17 11.92 14.65
N LEU A 434 -1.87 11.85 15.95
CA LEU A 434 -1.62 13.00 16.82
C LEU A 434 -0.11 13.10 17.08
N GLY A 435 0.40 14.34 17.10
CA GLY A 435 1.79 14.66 17.42
C GLY A 435 2.68 14.91 16.20
N ALA A 436 3.45 16.00 16.26
CA ALA A 436 4.53 16.29 15.32
C ALA A 436 5.82 15.67 15.86
N GLY A 437 6.22 14.50 15.36
CA GLY A 437 7.60 13.99 15.43
C GLY A 437 8.29 13.95 16.80
N ALA A 438 7.59 14.07 17.93
CA ALA A 438 8.18 14.02 19.26
C ALA A 438 8.57 12.57 19.55
N ARG A 439 9.82 12.24 19.20
CA ARG A 439 10.50 11.00 19.54
C ARG A 439 10.52 10.86 21.06
N PHE A 440 9.52 10.18 21.63
CA PHE A 440 9.66 9.59 22.95
C PHE A 440 10.71 8.48 22.84
N GLY A 441 11.98 8.83 23.06
CA GLY A 441 13.11 7.96 22.79
C GLY A 441 13.25 7.62 21.30
N SER A 442 14.35 6.98 20.94
CA SER A 442 14.72 6.58 19.58
C SER A 442 13.80 5.54 18.90
N GLY A 443 12.57 5.34 19.40
CA GLY A 443 11.60 4.36 18.89
C GLY A 443 10.11 4.66 19.13
N GLY A 444 9.74 5.76 19.80
CA GLY A 444 8.33 6.07 20.09
C GLY A 444 7.55 6.50 18.83
N GLY A 445 6.55 5.70 18.43
CA GLY A 445 5.69 5.99 17.28
C GLY A 445 4.70 7.15 17.53
N GLN A 446 3.93 7.53 16.50
CA GLN A 446 2.86 8.53 16.63
C GLN A 446 1.61 7.95 17.33
N VAL A 447 1.06 8.69 18.29
CA VAL A 447 -0.24 8.34 18.89
C VAL A 447 -1.32 8.41 17.81
N THR A 448 -2.17 7.40 17.75
CA THR A 448 -3.26 7.34 16.78
C THR A 448 -4.59 7.48 17.51
N TYR A 449 -5.37 8.50 17.15
CA TYR A 449 -6.74 8.67 17.59
C TYR A 449 -7.70 8.08 16.55
N ARG A 450 -8.68 7.33 17.03
CA ARG A 450 -9.70 6.72 16.21
C ARG A 450 -11.08 7.01 16.78
N MET A 451 -12.04 7.23 15.88
CA MET A 451 -13.45 7.41 16.22
C MET A 451 -14.28 6.53 15.31
N ARG A 452 -15.04 5.59 15.89
CA ARG A 452 -15.98 4.71 15.18
C ARG A 452 -17.40 5.06 15.58
N ASN A 453 -18.26 5.21 14.59
CA ASN A 453 -19.68 5.44 14.75
C ASN A 453 -20.42 4.34 14.00
N ASP A 454 -21.28 3.59 14.68
CA ASP A 454 -22.19 2.63 14.05
C ASP A 454 -23.62 2.94 14.49
N LEU A 455 -24.44 3.37 13.55
CA LEU A 455 -25.87 3.63 13.73
C LEU A 455 -26.67 2.56 13.01
N THR A 456 -27.60 1.92 13.69
CA THR A 456 -28.64 1.09 13.10
C THR A 456 -30.00 1.55 13.61
N TYR A 457 -30.94 1.74 12.70
CA TYR A 457 -32.33 2.03 13.02
C TYR A 457 -33.25 1.04 12.32
N PHE A 458 -34.04 0.29 13.10
CA PHE A 458 -35.01 -0.67 12.60
C PHE A 458 -36.42 -0.08 12.62
N LEU A 459 -37.14 -0.29 11.53
CA LEU A 459 -38.53 0.15 11.39
C LEU A 459 -39.44 -0.62 12.36
N PRO A 460 -40.50 0.03 12.88
CA PRO A 460 -41.55 -0.63 13.63
C PRO A 460 -42.26 -1.72 12.81
N SER A 461 -42.72 -2.76 13.49
CA SER A 461 -43.47 -3.88 12.94
C SER A 461 -44.55 -4.34 13.93
N GLY A 462 -45.62 -4.96 13.44
CA GLY A 462 -46.66 -5.53 14.29
C GLY A 462 -46.23 -6.75 15.12
N ARG A 463 -44.98 -7.22 14.96
CA ARG A 463 -44.39 -8.35 15.69
C ARG A 463 -43.32 -7.91 16.70
N ASP A 464 -43.19 -6.60 16.92
CA ASP A 464 -42.20 -6.08 17.85
C ASP A 464 -42.58 -6.42 19.30
N THR A 465 -41.56 -6.79 20.07
CA THR A 465 -41.63 -7.14 21.49
C THR A 465 -40.70 -6.25 22.31
N GLU A 466 -40.74 -6.36 23.63
CA GLU A 466 -39.82 -5.67 24.54
C GLU A 466 -38.34 -6.00 24.29
N ALA A 467 -38.06 -7.16 23.67
CA ALA A 467 -36.71 -7.57 23.29
C ALA A 467 -36.17 -6.83 22.04
N ASN A 468 -37.01 -6.13 21.29
CA ASN A 468 -36.61 -5.53 20.01
C ASN A 468 -36.22 -4.06 20.15
N LEU A 469 -34.98 -3.75 19.78
CA LEU A 469 -34.45 -2.39 19.72
C LEU A 469 -34.81 -1.70 18.40
N ALA A 470 -35.33 -0.48 18.49
CA ALA A 470 -35.53 0.44 17.37
C ALA A 470 -34.20 1.06 16.95
N LEU A 471 -33.43 1.55 17.93
CA LEU A 471 -32.19 2.27 17.73
C LEU A 471 -31.05 1.52 18.40
N ARG A 472 -29.94 1.37 17.66
CA ARG A 472 -28.63 0.96 18.19
C ARG A 472 -27.60 1.95 17.67
N TYR A 473 -27.02 2.74 18.56
CA TYR A 473 -25.97 3.70 18.22
C TYR A 473 -24.74 3.45 19.08
N ASN A 474 -23.63 3.13 18.42
CA ASN A 474 -22.35 2.86 19.07
C ASN A 474 -21.33 3.93 18.65
N LEU A 475 -20.79 4.65 19.64
CA LEU A 475 -19.75 5.66 19.48
C LEU A 475 -18.52 5.22 20.27
N ILE A 476 -17.43 4.92 19.57
CA ILE A 476 -16.18 4.46 20.16
C ILE A 476 -15.09 5.48 19.88
N HIS A 477 -14.48 6.00 20.94
CA HIS A 477 -13.26 6.79 20.89
C HIS A 477 -12.10 5.92 21.36
N GLU A 478 -11.03 5.85 20.58
CA GLU A 478 -9.86 5.00 20.87
C GLU A 478 -8.57 5.81 20.68
N LEU A 479 -7.70 5.78 21.69
CA LEU A 479 -6.35 6.31 21.64
C LEU A 479 -5.36 5.15 21.65
N LEU A 480 -4.60 5.00 20.57
CA LEU A 480 -3.54 4.01 20.40
C LEU A 480 -2.19 4.67 20.62
N ILE A 481 -1.55 4.31 21.72
CA ILE A 481 -0.21 4.77 22.08
C ILE A 481 0.77 3.67 21.69
N PRO A 482 1.62 3.86 20.68
CA PRO A 482 2.52 2.81 20.22
C PRO A 482 3.56 2.50 21.29
N LEU A 483 3.72 1.21 21.58
CA LEU A 483 4.73 0.70 22.52
C LEU A 483 5.96 0.21 21.76
N VAL A 484 5.76 -0.72 20.84
CA VAL A 484 6.80 -1.29 19.96
C VAL A 484 6.16 -1.86 18.71
N ASP A 485 6.68 -1.54 17.54
CA ASP A 485 6.22 -2.04 16.24
C ASP A 485 4.69 -1.97 16.03
N GLU A 486 4.01 -3.11 16.08
CA GLU A 486 2.55 -3.24 15.92
C GLU A 486 1.78 -3.27 17.25
N LEU A 487 2.49 -3.33 18.38
CA LEU A 487 1.91 -3.35 19.72
C LEU A 487 1.67 -1.93 20.22
N SER A 488 0.44 -1.67 20.67
CA SER A 488 0.00 -0.38 21.20
C SER A 488 -0.76 -0.57 22.51
N LEU A 489 -0.63 0.39 23.42
CA LEU A 489 -1.57 0.58 24.51
C LEU A 489 -2.82 1.28 23.94
N SER A 490 -3.99 0.67 24.12
CA SER A 490 -5.28 1.22 23.71
C SER A 490 -6.04 1.74 24.93
N VAL A 491 -6.54 2.98 24.84
CA VAL A 491 -7.47 3.58 25.80
C VAL A 491 -8.75 3.91 25.05
N VAL A 492 -9.87 3.34 25.48
CA VAL A 492 -11.13 3.35 24.72
C VAL A 492 -12.28 3.86 25.58
N GLY A 493 -13.05 4.82 25.06
CA GLY A 493 -14.40 5.13 25.54
C GLY A 493 -15.43 4.59 24.56
N ASP A 494 -16.26 3.64 24.98
CA ASP A 494 -17.33 3.00 24.19
C ASP A 494 -18.68 3.46 24.77
N PHE A 495 -19.46 4.18 23.95
CA PHE A 495 -20.77 4.73 24.29
C PHE A 495 -21.82 4.04 23.44
N PHE A 496 -22.68 3.25 24.07
CA PHE A 496 -23.74 2.50 23.41
C PHE A 496 -25.11 3.04 23.82
N VAL A 497 -25.76 3.76 22.91
CA VAL A 497 -27.11 4.30 23.08
C VAL A 497 -28.11 3.39 22.38
N TYR A 498 -29.20 3.09 23.07
CA TYR A 498 -30.22 2.18 22.57
C TYR A 498 -31.62 2.68 22.89
N GLN A 499 -32.60 2.27 22.08
CA GLN A 499 -34.01 2.57 22.30
C GLN A 499 -34.83 1.39 21.80
N GLY A 500 -35.81 0.94 22.57
CA GLY A 500 -36.76 -0.09 22.18
C GLY A 500 -37.88 0.38 21.26
N LYS A 501 -38.63 -0.57 20.69
CA LYS A 501 -39.73 -0.30 19.75
C LYS A 501 -41.10 -0.14 20.42
N VAL A 502 -41.30 -0.74 21.59
CA VAL A 502 -42.59 -0.78 22.30
C VAL A 502 -42.62 0.22 23.46
N ALA A 503 -43.81 0.52 23.99
CA ALA A 503 -44.00 1.54 25.02
C ALA A 503 -43.12 1.33 26.26
N ALA A 504 -42.98 0.08 26.72
CA ALA A 504 -42.17 -0.28 27.89
C ALA A 504 -40.67 0.03 27.72
N THR A 505 -40.15 -0.04 26.49
CA THR A 505 -38.74 0.19 26.17
C THR A 505 -38.53 1.42 25.28
N ARG A 506 -39.50 2.35 25.23
CA ARG A 506 -39.43 3.50 24.32
C ARG A 506 -38.50 4.60 24.81
N SER A 507 -38.20 4.64 26.11
CA SER A 507 -37.27 5.62 26.69
C SER A 507 -35.83 5.23 26.35
N PRO A 508 -35.00 6.13 25.81
CA PRO A 508 -33.63 5.79 25.43
C PRO A 508 -32.78 5.45 26.67
N GLY A 509 -31.97 4.40 26.54
CA GLY A 509 -30.96 4.00 27.52
C GLY A 509 -29.54 4.17 26.98
N MET A 510 -28.55 4.12 27.86
CA MET A 510 -27.13 4.23 27.49
C MET A 510 -26.25 3.33 28.35
N ASN A 511 -25.26 2.69 27.74
CA ASN A 511 -24.16 2.04 28.42
C ASN A 511 -22.85 2.74 28.06
N VAL A 512 -22.03 3.02 29.06
CA VAL A 512 -20.71 3.64 28.88
C VAL A 512 -19.66 2.68 29.41
N GLN A 513 -18.61 2.45 28.62
CA GLN A 513 -17.48 1.63 29.03
C GLN A 513 -16.17 2.37 28.79
N LEU A 514 -15.32 2.38 29.81
CA LEU A 514 -13.93 2.83 29.70
C LEU A 514 -13.05 1.59 29.69
N ARG A 515 -12.34 1.34 28.59
CA ARG A 515 -11.43 0.20 28.44
C ARG A 515 -9.97 0.65 28.35
N VAL A 516 -9.08 -0.14 28.94
CA VAL A 516 -7.64 -0.04 28.74
C VAL A 516 -7.13 -1.42 28.35
N GLY A 517 -6.29 -1.50 27.31
CA GLY A 517 -5.82 -2.78 26.81
C GLY A 517 -4.54 -2.72 25.99
N LEU A 518 -3.99 -3.88 25.69
CA LEU A 518 -2.87 -4.05 24.77
C LEU A 518 -3.42 -4.57 23.44
N THR A 519 -3.20 -3.81 22.38
CA THR A 519 -3.71 -4.07 21.03
C THR A 519 -2.56 -4.30 20.07
N TYR A 520 -2.68 -5.32 19.21
CA TYR A 520 -1.74 -5.59 18.12
C TYR A 520 -2.45 -5.45 16.77
N ASP A 521 -1.82 -4.87 15.75
CA ASP A 521 -2.43 -4.74 14.40
C ASP A 521 -1.42 -5.06 13.31
N ARG A 522 -1.71 -6.08 12.49
CA ARG A 522 -0.81 -6.50 11.41
C ARG A 522 -1.53 -6.84 10.12
N LEU A 523 -1.02 -6.26 9.05
CA LEU A 523 -1.33 -6.57 7.66
C LEU A 523 -0.20 -7.41 7.05
N TRP A 524 -0.56 -8.54 6.47
CA TRP A 524 0.29 -9.38 5.65
C TRP A 524 -0.17 -9.35 4.19
N LYS A 525 0.79 -9.20 3.28
CA LYS A 525 0.58 -9.36 1.84
C LYS A 525 1.52 -10.48 1.37
N PRO A 526 1.07 -11.74 1.29
CA PRO A 526 1.95 -12.92 1.13
C PRO A 526 2.91 -12.86 -0.06
N ARG A 527 2.52 -12.16 -1.13
CA ARG A 527 3.37 -11.91 -2.30
C ARG A 527 4.64 -11.12 -1.97
N TYR A 528 4.57 -10.23 -0.99
CA TYR A 528 5.62 -9.28 -0.64
C TYR A 528 6.26 -9.58 0.70
N GLN A 529 5.55 -10.26 1.59
CA GLN A 529 5.98 -10.54 2.96
C GLN A 529 5.70 -12.03 3.29
N PRO A 530 6.71 -12.82 3.69
CA PRO A 530 6.45 -14.14 4.24
C PRO A 530 5.66 -14.02 5.56
N PHE A 531 4.91 -15.06 5.91
CA PHE A 531 4.16 -15.11 7.17
C PHE A 531 5.06 -15.24 8.40
N PHE A 532 6.23 -15.88 8.23
CA PHE A 532 7.21 -16.20 9.27
C PHE A 532 8.60 -15.70 8.86
#